data_AF-A0A1S3DKQ9-F1
#
_entry.id   AF-A0A1S3DKQ9-F1
#
_cell.length_a   1.000
_cell.length_b   1.000
_cell.length_c   1.000
_cell.angle_alpha   90.00
_cell.angle_beta   90.00
_cell.angle_gamma   90.00
#
_symmetry.space_group_name_H-M   'P 1'
#
loop_
_entity.id
_entity.type
_entity.pdbx_description
1 polymer ?
#
loop_
_entity_poly.entity_id
_entity_poly.type
_entity_poly.pdbx_seq_one_letter_code
_entity_poly.pdbx_strand_id
1 'polypeptide(L)'
;MLHALVTEVLTIYPEEPMLTEIEVLVMTRIQELNSQNATRTQKYQQLCQGQGARSIKLLSTLKCYYLRHTRSLYLLIAPAKVEQLNVDPEILLFHDILTDNQMEMLKNASMPHEYQLWSSLSPQDYAMSIIS
;
A
#
# COMPACT_ATOMS: atom_id res chain seq x y z
N MET A 1 -24.28 2.59 -2.71
CA MET A 1 -25.27 2.88 -1.64
C MET A 1 -26.05 4.15 -1.96
N LEU A 2 -25.42 5.31 -2.13
CA LEU A 2 -26.12 6.56 -2.49
C LEU A 2 -26.84 6.52 -3.85
N HIS A 3 -26.20 5.97 -4.90
CA HIS A 3 -26.85 5.79 -6.21
C HIS A 3 -28.11 4.92 -6.15
N ALA A 4 -28.05 3.78 -5.44
CA ALA A 4 -29.18 2.89 -5.28
C ALA A 4 -30.38 3.59 -4.60
N LEU A 5 -30.12 4.42 -3.59
CA LEU A 5 -31.15 5.23 -2.92
C LEU A 5 -31.76 6.29 -3.87
N VAL A 6 -30.96 6.94 -4.71
CA VAL A 6 -31.45 7.95 -5.67
C VAL A 6 -32.31 7.30 -6.76
N THR A 7 -31.87 6.16 -7.30
CA THR A 7 -32.64 5.39 -8.29
C THR A 7 -33.95 4.85 -7.68
N GLU A 8 -33.93 4.37 -6.44
CA GLU A 8 -35.14 3.96 -5.73
C GLU A 8 -36.13 5.13 -5.56
N VAL A 9 -35.67 6.31 -5.15
CA VAL A 9 -36.54 7.50 -5.00
C VAL A 9 -37.12 7.98 -6.34
N LEU A 10 -36.37 7.89 -7.43
CA LEU A 10 -36.84 8.23 -8.77
C LEU A 10 -37.89 7.27 -9.33
N THR A 11 -37.86 6.00 -8.92
CA THR A 11 -38.96 5.07 -9.26
C THR A 11 -40.28 5.43 -8.57
N ILE A 12 -40.22 6.18 -7.48
CA ILE A 12 -41.38 6.65 -6.71
C ILE A 12 -41.86 8.02 -7.22
N TYR A 13 -40.95 8.89 -7.67
CA TYR A 13 -41.24 10.24 -8.17
C TYR A 13 -40.59 10.50 -9.55
N PRO A 14 -41.16 9.96 -10.64
CA PRO A 14 -40.51 9.93 -11.95
C PRO A 14 -40.50 11.27 -12.70
N GLU A 15 -41.32 12.25 -12.32
CA GLU A 15 -41.46 13.54 -13.02
C GLU A 15 -40.84 14.74 -12.26
N GLU A 16 -40.13 14.50 -11.15
CA GLU A 16 -39.46 15.55 -10.39
C GLU A 16 -38.15 15.96 -11.08
N PRO A 17 -38.08 17.17 -11.70
CA PRO A 17 -36.96 17.56 -12.55
C PRO A 17 -35.64 17.71 -11.76
N MET A 18 -35.71 18.03 -10.47
CA MET A 18 -34.52 18.12 -9.62
C MET A 18 -33.93 16.75 -9.29
N LEU A 19 -34.75 15.70 -9.18
CA LEU A 19 -34.26 14.36 -8.83
C LEU A 19 -33.53 13.71 -10.01
N THR A 20 -33.99 13.95 -11.24
CA THR A 20 -33.32 13.46 -12.46
C THR A 20 -31.98 14.15 -12.69
N GLU A 21 -31.88 15.45 -12.44
CA GLU A 21 -30.61 16.19 -12.52
C GLU A 21 -29.59 15.70 -11.47
N ILE A 22 -30.06 15.41 -10.25
CA ILE A 22 -29.24 14.82 -9.18
C ILE A 22 -28.74 13.42 -9.57
N GLU A 23 -29.57 12.55 -10.14
CA GLU A 23 -29.14 11.22 -10.58
C GLU A 23 -28.07 11.29 -11.67
N VAL A 24 -28.25 12.17 -12.66
CA VAL A 24 -27.26 12.41 -13.72
C VAL A 24 -25.94 12.89 -13.12
N LEU A 25 -25.96 13.87 -12.20
CA LEU A 25 -24.77 14.37 -11.51
C LEU A 25 -24.05 13.27 -10.72
N VAL A 26 -24.80 12.50 -9.92
CA VAL A 26 -24.26 11.40 -9.12
C VAL A 26 -23.64 10.32 -10.01
N MET A 27 -24.31 9.95 -11.09
CA MET A 27 -23.82 8.92 -12.01
C MET A 27 -22.57 9.36 -12.77
N THR A 28 -22.55 10.60 -13.24
CA THR A 28 -21.36 11.17 -13.88
C THR A 28 -20.16 11.12 -12.94
N ARG A 29 -20.36 11.51 -11.67
CA ARG A 29 -19.29 11.48 -10.66
C ARG A 29 -18.83 10.07 -10.31
N ILE A 30 -19.74 9.11 -10.21
CA ILE A 30 -19.40 7.70 -9.97
C ILE A 30 -18.57 7.14 -11.13
N GLN A 31 -18.95 7.47 -12.36
CA GLN A 31 -18.23 7.02 -13.55
C GLN A 31 -16.81 7.58 -13.60
N GLU A 32 -16.63 8.87 -13.26
CA GLU A 32 -15.30 9.48 -13.11
C GLU A 32 -14.46 8.75 -12.05
N LEU A 33 -15.01 8.53 -10.85
CA LEU A 33 -14.28 7.86 -9.77
C LEU A 33 -13.88 6.43 -10.13
N ASN A 34 -14.76 5.70 -10.80
CA ASN A 34 -14.48 4.34 -11.27
C ASN A 34 -13.36 4.34 -12.31
N SER A 35 -13.38 5.29 -13.25
CA SER A 35 -12.31 5.42 -14.25
C SER A 35 -10.96 5.75 -13.61
N GLN A 36 -10.94 6.62 -12.59
CA GLN A 36 -9.73 6.98 -11.85
C GLN A 36 -9.18 5.80 -11.04
N ASN A 37 -10.04 5.05 -10.36
CA ASN A 37 -9.65 3.86 -9.61
C ASN A 37 -9.11 2.75 -10.52
N ALA A 38 -9.76 2.53 -11.67
CA ALA A 38 -9.27 1.58 -12.68
C ALA A 38 -7.88 1.98 -13.17
N THR A 39 -7.68 3.25 -13.51
CA THR A 39 -6.38 3.79 -13.97
C THR A 39 -5.31 3.67 -12.89
N ARG A 40 -5.65 3.99 -11.63
CA ARG A 40 -4.72 3.89 -10.49
C ARG A 40 -4.30 2.44 -10.24
N THR A 41 -5.26 1.51 -10.30
CA THR A 41 -5.01 0.07 -10.11
C THR A 41 -4.13 -0.47 -11.22
N GLN A 42 -4.41 -0.11 -12.47
CA GLN A 42 -3.59 -0.50 -13.62
C GLN A 42 -2.16 0.03 -13.47
N LYS A 43 -2.00 1.32 -13.13
CA LYS A 43 -0.68 1.91 -12.92
C LYS A 43 0.09 1.23 -11.79
N TYR A 44 -0.59 0.92 -10.68
CA TYR A 44 0.01 0.17 -9.58
C TYR A 44 0.50 -1.22 -10.03
N GLN A 45 -0.35 -1.97 -10.73
CA GLN A 45 0.00 -3.31 -11.23
C GLN A 45 1.20 -3.28 -12.20
N GLN A 46 1.22 -2.31 -13.12
CA GLN A 46 2.35 -2.13 -14.04
C GLN A 46 3.66 -1.86 -13.30
N LEU A 47 3.63 -1.01 -12.26
CA LEU A 47 4.82 -0.74 -11.44
C LEU A 47 5.29 -1.99 -10.68
N CYS A 48 4.37 -2.77 -10.09
CA CYS A 48 4.70 -4.03 -9.41
C CYS A 48 5.28 -5.09 -10.35
N GLN A 49 4.93 -5.03 -11.64
CA GLN A 49 5.48 -5.89 -12.69
C GLN A 49 6.78 -5.34 -13.30
N GLY A 50 7.30 -4.22 -12.80
CA GLY A 50 8.52 -3.59 -13.33
C GLY A 50 8.34 -2.86 -14.67
N GLN A 51 7.11 -2.62 -15.11
CA GLN A 51 6.80 -1.94 -16.38
C GLN A 51 6.87 -0.41 -16.27
N GLY A 52 7.28 0.13 -15.12
CA GLY A 52 7.52 1.55 -14.92
C GLY A 52 8.85 2.00 -15.52
N ALA A 53 8.85 2.41 -16.79
CA ALA A 53 10.04 2.95 -17.41
C ALA A 53 10.48 4.25 -16.71
N ARG A 54 11.70 4.26 -16.17
CA ARG A 54 12.35 5.48 -15.66
C ARG A 54 13.32 5.98 -16.72
N SER A 55 13.46 7.31 -16.83
CA SER A 55 14.43 7.87 -17.77
C SER A 55 15.86 7.47 -17.38
N ILE A 56 16.70 7.19 -18.38
CA ILE A 56 18.12 6.86 -18.17
C ILE A 56 18.82 7.98 -17.39
N LYS A 57 18.46 9.25 -17.67
CA LYS A 57 18.95 10.42 -16.95
C LYS A 57 18.64 10.31 -15.45
N LEU A 58 17.40 9.99 -15.07
CA LEU A 58 17.02 9.81 -13.66
C LEU A 58 17.79 8.64 -13.04
N LEU A 59 17.83 7.48 -13.69
CA LEU A 59 18.52 6.30 -13.17
C LEU A 59 20.02 6.55 -12.94
N SER A 60 20.67 7.31 -13.83
CA SER A 60 22.09 7.66 -13.71
C SER A 60 22.42 8.55 -12.50
N THR A 61 21.41 9.23 -11.92
CA THR A 61 21.60 10.06 -10.72
C THR A 61 21.54 9.26 -9.43
N LEU A 62 20.96 8.04 -9.47
CA LEU A 62 20.81 7.17 -8.32
C LEU A 62 22.15 6.54 -7.94
N LYS A 63 22.36 6.34 -6.64
CA LYS A 63 23.64 5.89 -6.09
C LYS A 63 23.45 4.80 -5.05
N CYS A 64 24.40 3.87 -5.03
CA CYS A 64 24.57 2.92 -3.93
C CYS A 64 25.83 3.30 -3.16
N TYR A 65 25.76 3.37 -1.84
CA TYR A 65 26.90 3.78 -1.01
C TYR A 65 26.85 3.15 0.38
N TYR A 66 28.00 3.15 1.06
CA TYR A 66 28.12 2.74 2.44
C TYR A 66 27.96 3.96 3.36
N LEU A 67 26.91 3.96 4.18
CA LEU A 67 26.69 4.99 5.18
C LEU A 67 27.50 4.67 6.44
N ARG A 68 28.42 5.58 6.77
CA ARG A 68 29.19 5.58 8.02
C ARG A 68 28.73 6.74 8.88
N HIS A 69 28.67 6.51 10.19
CA HIS A 69 28.33 7.58 11.13
C HIS A 69 29.31 7.58 12.31
N THR A 70 30.07 8.65 12.46
CA THR A 70 31.16 8.74 13.45
C THR A 70 30.69 8.65 14.90
N ARG A 71 29.41 8.94 15.18
CA ARG A 71 28.84 8.79 16.53
C ARG A 71 28.27 7.38 16.79
N SER A 72 28.29 6.47 15.82
CA SER A 72 27.88 5.08 15.99
C SER A 72 29.08 4.17 15.79
N LEU A 73 29.59 3.60 16.90
CA LEU A 73 30.69 2.64 16.86
C LEU A 73 30.36 1.43 15.96
N TYR A 74 29.10 1.02 15.96
CA TYR A 74 28.62 -0.05 15.08
C TYR A 74 28.74 0.32 13.61
N LEU A 75 28.25 1.50 13.20
CA LEU A 75 28.30 1.94 11.79
C LEU A 75 29.70 2.35 11.31
N LEU A 76 30.67 2.50 12.23
CA LEU A 76 32.07 2.65 11.88
C LEU A 76 32.68 1.30 11.45
N ILE A 77 32.37 0.22 12.16
CA ILE A 77 32.91 -1.12 11.92
C ILE A 77 32.12 -1.84 10.81
N ALA A 78 30.79 -1.69 10.82
CA ALA A 78 29.85 -2.28 9.88
C ALA A 78 28.99 -1.16 9.24
N PRO A 79 29.50 -0.48 8.19
CA PRO A 79 28.75 0.56 7.51
C PRO A 79 27.45 0.02 6.89
N ALA A 80 26.37 0.80 6.99
CA ALA A 80 25.09 0.43 6.41
C ALA A 80 25.14 0.51 4.87
N LYS A 81 24.61 -0.51 4.20
CA LYS A 81 24.48 -0.54 2.74
C LYS A 81 23.23 0.22 2.34
N VAL A 82 23.38 1.29 1.57
CA VAL A 82 22.27 2.16 1.14
C VAL A 82 22.16 2.17 -0.37
N GLU A 83 20.95 2.00 -0.87
CA GLU A 83 20.57 2.15 -2.27
C GLU A 83 19.55 3.28 -2.41
N GLN A 84 19.90 4.32 -3.16
CA GLN A 84 18.98 5.42 -3.44
C GLN A 84 18.01 5.04 -4.57
N LEU A 85 16.73 4.88 -4.25
CA LEU A 85 15.70 4.50 -5.21
C LEU A 85 15.05 5.71 -5.91
N ASN A 86 15.14 6.90 -5.31
CA ASN A 86 14.66 8.15 -5.91
C ASN A 86 15.34 9.37 -5.27
N VAL A 87 15.43 10.48 -6.02
CA VAL A 87 16.05 11.73 -5.55
C VAL A 87 15.01 12.68 -4.94
N ASP A 88 13.85 12.84 -5.57
CA ASP A 88 12.78 13.73 -5.11
C ASP A 88 11.39 13.09 -5.38
N PRO A 89 10.64 12.69 -4.34
CA PRO A 89 11.07 12.65 -2.95
C PRO A 89 12.23 11.66 -2.75
N GLU A 90 13.11 11.93 -1.78
CA GLU A 90 14.23 11.03 -1.50
C GLU A 90 13.72 9.69 -0.96
N ILE A 91 14.09 8.59 -1.62
CA ILE A 91 13.75 7.23 -1.19
C ILE A 91 15.05 6.44 -1.07
N LEU A 92 15.36 5.98 0.14
CA LEU A 92 16.56 5.20 0.45
C LEU A 92 16.15 3.80 0.91
N LEU A 93 16.73 2.77 0.30
CA LEU A 93 16.63 1.39 0.73
C LEU A 93 17.89 1.01 1.49
N PHE A 94 17.71 0.59 2.74
CA PHE A 94 18.80 0.07 3.55
C PHE A 94 18.81 -1.45 3.49
N HIS A 95 19.95 -2.03 3.13
CA HIS A 95 20.13 -3.47 3.05
C HIS A 95 20.75 -4.02 4.33
N ASP A 96 20.30 -5.19 4.76
CA ASP A 96 20.87 -5.98 5.86
C ASP A 96 20.94 -5.25 7.22
N ILE A 97 20.02 -4.33 7.51
CA ILE A 97 20.00 -3.59 8.79
C ILE A 97 19.57 -4.46 9.97
N LEU A 98 18.69 -5.42 9.73
CA LEU A 98 18.16 -6.32 10.74
C LEU A 98 18.46 -7.75 10.32
N THR A 99 18.96 -8.55 11.26
CA THR A 99 19.08 -10.00 11.07
C THR A 99 17.70 -10.65 11.14
N ASP A 100 17.58 -11.88 10.61
CA ASP A 100 16.32 -12.62 10.65
C ASP A 100 15.79 -12.79 12.08
N ASN A 101 16.66 -13.11 13.04
CA ASN A 101 16.28 -13.19 14.46
C ASN A 101 15.78 -11.84 15.01
N GLN A 102 16.45 -10.73 14.68
CA GLN A 102 15.98 -9.41 15.12
C GLN A 102 14.63 -9.06 14.49
N MET A 103 14.42 -9.44 13.23
CA MET A 103 13.15 -9.26 12.55
C MET A 103 12.04 -10.10 13.20
N GLU A 104 12.31 -11.35 13.57
CA GLU A 104 11.37 -12.21 14.30
C GLU A 104 11.04 -11.62 15.68
N MET A 105 12.06 -11.18 16.43
CA MET A 105 11.86 -10.51 17.70
C MET A 105 10.97 -9.27 17.57
N LEU A 106 11.20 -8.43 16.54
CA LEU A 106 10.37 -7.25 16.28
C LEU A 106 8.94 -7.62 15.88
N LYS A 107 8.75 -8.64 15.04
CA LYS A 107 7.42 -9.17 14.72
C LYS A 107 6.71 -9.60 15.99
N ASN A 108 7.34 -10.43 16.81
CA ASN A 108 6.77 -10.91 18.06
C ASN A 108 6.43 -9.76 19.01
N ALA A 109 7.32 -8.77 19.16
CA ALA A 109 7.09 -7.61 20.01
C ALA A 109 5.96 -6.69 19.49
N SER A 110 5.74 -6.65 18.19
CA SER A 110 4.71 -5.79 17.55
C SER A 110 3.35 -6.47 17.45
N MET A 111 3.32 -7.80 17.53
CA MET A 111 2.08 -8.56 17.46
C MET A 111 1.28 -8.35 18.75
N PRO A 112 -0.03 -8.02 18.65
CA PRO A 112 -0.88 -7.99 19.82
C PRO A 112 -0.90 -9.38 20.47
N HIS A 113 -1.00 -9.40 21.80
CA HIS A 113 -0.94 -10.63 22.60
C HIS A 113 -1.92 -11.70 22.11
N GLU A 114 -3.10 -11.26 21.65
CA GLU A 114 -4.11 -12.15 21.07
C GLU A 114 -3.58 -12.88 19.83
N TYR A 115 -2.92 -12.19 18.89
CA TYR A 115 -2.40 -12.77 17.64
C TYR A 115 -1.17 -13.67 17.85
N GLN A 116 -0.38 -13.47 18.92
CA GLN A 116 0.71 -14.37 19.29
C GLN A 116 0.20 -15.80 19.55
N LEU A 117 -0.99 -15.95 20.14
CA LEU A 117 -1.61 -17.26 20.41
C LEU A 117 -1.95 -18.02 19.11
N TRP A 118 -2.36 -17.32 18.04
CA TRP A 118 -2.73 -17.94 16.75
C TRP A 118 -1.50 -18.36 15.93
N SER A 119 -0.34 -17.75 16.18
CA SER A 119 0.92 -18.12 15.52
C SER A 119 1.58 -19.36 16.12
N SER A 120 1.26 -19.71 17.37
CA SER A 120 1.70 -20.96 18.03
C SER A 120 0.82 -22.18 17.73
N LEU A 121 -0.35 -21.96 17.12
CA LEU A 121 -1.26 -23.03 16.74
C LEU A 121 -0.87 -23.62 15.38
N SER A 122 -1.07 -24.92 15.24
CA SER A 122 -0.75 -25.62 14.00
C SER A 122 -1.69 -25.16 12.88
N PRO A 123 -1.31 -25.25 11.58
CA PRO A 123 -2.19 -24.91 10.47
C PRO A 123 -3.56 -25.62 10.49
N GLN A 124 -3.68 -26.71 11.25
CA GLN A 124 -4.88 -27.52 11.41
C GLN A 124 -5.93 -26.87 12.32
N ASP A 125 -5.49 -25.95 13.20
CA ASP A 125 -6.35 -25.27 14.18
C ASP A 125 -7.08 -24.05 13.58
N TYR A 126 -6.64 -23.56 12.41
CA TYR A 126 -7.28 -22.44 11.69
C TYR A 126 -8.69 -22.78 11.19
N ALA A 127 -9.03 -24.06 11.01
CA ALA A 127 -10.32 -24.47 10.47
C ALA A 127 -11.48 -24.38 11.48
N MET A 128 -11.20 -24.25 12.79
CA MET A 128 -12.22 -24.31 13.84
C MET A 128 -12.71 -22.95 14.34
N SER A 129 -12.16 -21.83 13.87
CA SER A 129 -12.53 -20.47 14.33
C SER A 129 -13.36 -19.66 13.34
N ILE A 130 -13.59 -20.16 12.12
CA ILE A 130 -14.43 -19.50 11.10
C ILE A 130 -15.88 -20.03 11.11
N ILE A 131 -16.24 -20.92 12.05
CA ILE A 131 -17.60 -21.46 12.20
C ILE A 131 -18.15 -21.21 13.62
N SER A 132 -17.97 -20.01 14.18
CA SER A 132 -18.68 -19.62 15.41
C SER A 132 -19.10 -18.16 15.37
#